data_AF-A0A8J8C3Q5-F1
#
_entry.id   AF-A0A8J8C3Q5-F1
#
_cell.length_a   1.000
_cell.length_b   1.000
_cell.length_c   1.000
_cell.angle_alpha   90.00
_cell.angle_beta   90.00
_cell.angle_gamma   90.00
#
_symmetry.space_group_name_H-M   'P 1'
#
loop_
_entity.id
_entity.type
_entity.pdbx_description
1 polymer ?
#
loop_
_entity_poly.entity_id
_entity_poly.type
_entity_poly.pdbx_seq_one_letter_code
_entity_poly.pdbx_strand_id
1 'polypeptide(L)' 'MHLTKEEETILNGEKGPVLERMMRLLSRLGDIYGADKMIPVGSVQVAG' A
#
# COMPACT_ATOMS: atom_id res chain seq x y z
N MET A 1 6.03 8.67 -4.13
CA MET A 1 4.70 8.44 -3.53
C MET A 1 4.59 9.15 -2.18
N HIS A 2 3.47 9.82 -1.90
CA HIS A 2 3.16 10.46 -0.62
C HIS A 2 2.22 9.57 0.18
N LEU A 3 2.75 8.96 1.25
CA LEU A 3 1.99 8.06 2.10
C LEU A 3 1.18 8.82 3.16
N THR A 4 0.01 8.29 3.50
CA THR A 4 -0.71 8.70 4.70
C THR A 4 -0.07 8.10 5.95
N LYS A 5 -0.36 8.65 7.13
CA LYS A 5 0.13 8.10 8.41
C LYS A 5 -0.22 6.62 8.59
N GLU A 6 -1.40 6.21 8.16
CA GLU A 6 -1.83 4.81 8.24
C GLU A 6 -1.00 3.90 7.33
N GLU A 7 -0.71 4.36 6.11
CA GLU A 7 0.13 3.63 5.15
C GLU A 7 1.58 3.52 5.64
N GLU A 8 2.12 4.58 6.24
CA GLU A 8 3.44 4.56 6.91
C GLU A 8 3.48 3.55 8.05
N THR A 9 2.46 3.56 8.93
CA THR A 9 2.30 2.56 10.01
C THR A 9 2.26 1.12 9.45
N ILE A 10 1.57 0.88 8.34
CA ILE A 10 1.58 -0.44 7.67
C ILE A 10 2.99 -0.77 7.14
N LEU A 11 3.65 0.17 6.46
CA LEU A 11 4.98 -0.01 5.89
C LEU A 11 6.06 -0.25 6.96
N ASN A 12 5.87 0.30 8.15
CA ASN A 12 6.73 0.10 9.32
C ASN A 12 6.53 -1.28 9.99
N GLY A 13 5.57 -2.08 9.52
CA GLY A 13 5.31 -3.42 10.03
C GLY A 13 4.37 -3.49 11.23
N GLU A 14 3.79 -2.36 11.66
CA GLU A 14 2.92 -2.32 12.85
C GLU A 14 1.58 -3.07 12.64
N LYS A 15 1.22 -3.38 11.39
CA LYS A 15 0.04 -4.17 11.02
C LYS A 15 0.37 -5.61 10.62
N GLY A 16 1.61 -6.05 10.85
CA GLY A 16 2.07 -7.42 10.59
C GLY A 16 2.72 -7.63 9.21
N PRO A 17 3.39 -8.77 9.03
CA PRO A 17 4.37 -8.96 7.96
C PRO A 17 3.76 -9.05 6.55
N VAL A 18 2.52 -9.53 6.44
CA VAL A 18 1.83 -9.62 5.14
C VAL A 18 1.50 -8.22 4.63
N LEU A 19 0.88 -7.39 5.47
CA LEU A 19 0.51 -6.02 5.08
C LEU A 19 1.75 -5.15 4.83
N GLU A 20 2.80 -5.30 5.63
CA GLU A 20 4.08 -4.62 5.41
C GLU A 20 4.66 -4.94 4.03
N ARG A 21 4.74 -6.23 3.68
CA ARG A 21 5.27 -6.68 2.39
C ARG A 21 4.45 -6.15 1.22
N MET A 22 3.13 -6.17 1.33
CA MET A 22 2.23 -5.66 0.28
C MET A 22 2.35 -4.13 0.14
N MET A 23 2.38 -3.39 1.24
CA MET A 23 2.56 -1.93 1.21
C MET A 23 3.91 -1.54 0.61
N ARG A 24 4.98 -2.26 0.96
CA ARG A 24 6.31 -2.06 0.36
C ARG A 24 6.28 -2.28 -1.16
N LEU A 25 5.59 -3.32 -1.63
CA LEU A 25 5.42 -3.58 -3.06
C LEU A 25 4.70 -2.42 -3.76
N LEU A 26 3.55 -2.01 -3.22
CA LEU A 26 2.74 -0.92 -3.79
C LEU A 26 3.49 0.41 -3.82
N SER A 27 4.17 0.78 -2.72
CA SER A 27 4.98 2.01 -2.64
C SER A 27 6.10 2.01 -3.68
N ARG A 28 6.82 0.89 -3.84
CA ARG A 28 7.89 0.77 -4.84
C ARG A 28 7.38 0.90 -6.26
N LEU A 29 6.24 0.28 -6.58
CA LEU A 29 5.60 0.45 -7.87
C LEU A 29 5.20 1.91 -8.10
N GLY A 30 4.62 2.56 -7.08
CA GLY A 30 4.29 3.97 -7.13
C GLY A 30 5.50 4.85 -7.43
N ASP A 31 6.63 4.63 -6.75
CA ASP A 31 7.85 5.40 -7.01
C ASP A 31 8.44 5.14 -8.41
N ILE A 32 8.40 3.90 -8.90
CA ILE A 32 8.88 3.54 -10.25
C ILE A 32 8.05 4.22 -11.34
N TYR A 33 6.73 4.28 -11.17
CA TYR A 33 5.81 4.85 -12.16
C TYR A 33 5.51 6.34 -11.93
N GLY A 34 6.10 6.97 -10.90
CA GLY A 34 5.85 8.37 -10.59
C GLY A 34 4.44 8.66 -10.07
N ALA A 35 3.84 7.72 -9.33
CA ALA A 35 2.53 7.91 -8.71
C ALA A 35 2.64 8.75 -7.42
N ASP A 36 1.76 9.74 -7.30
CA ASP A 36 1.71 10.63 -6.14
C ASP A 36 1.05 9.95 -4.93
N LYS A 37 0.01 9.12 -5.13
CA LYS A 37 -0.80 8.51 -4.06
C LYS A 37 -1.55 7.27 -4.54
N MET A 38 -2.09 6.50 -3.59
CA MET A 38 -3.05 5.43 -3.91
C MET A 38 -4.42 5.98 -4.30
N ILE A 39 -5.15 5.21 -5.10
CA ILE A 39 -6.55 5.49 -5.46
C ILE A 39 -7.49 4.69 -4.54
N PRO A 40 -8.69 5.22 -4.21
CA PRO A 40 -9.66 4.47 -3.43
C PRO A 40 -10.15 3.25 -4.21
N VAL A 41 -10.26 2.12 -3.51
CA VAL A 41 -10.85 0.89 -4.07
C VAL A 41 -12.36 0.97 -3.96
N GLY A 42 -13.06 0.89 -5.09
CA GLY A 42 -14.53 0.93 -5.12
C GLY A 42 -15.18 -0.40 -4.73
N SER A 43 -14.70 -1.51 -5.27
CA SER A 43 -15.20 -2.85 -5.01
C SER A 43 -14.11 -3.89 -5.18
N VAL A 44 -14.13 -4.94 -4.36
CA VAL A 44 -13.25 -6.11 -4.49
C VAL A 44 -14.11 -7.36 -4.53
N GLN A 45 -13.82 -8.26 -5.48
CA GLN A 45 -14.37 -9.61 -5.49
C GLN A 45 -13.27 -10.57 -5.05
N VAL A 46 -13.52 -11.35 -4.00
CA VAL A 46 -12.61 -12.42 -3.56
C VAL A 46 -13.18 -13.73 -4.08
N ALA A 47 -12.38 -14.48 -4.82
CA ALA A 47 -12.75 -15.85 -5.19
C ALA A 47 -12.76 -16.71 -3.92
N GLY A 48 -13.89 -17.37 -3.66
CA GLY A 48 -14.04 -18.37 -2.60
C GLY A 48 -13.43 -19.71 -3.00
#